data_AF-A0A9E6JZ49-F1
#
_entry.id   AF-A0A9E6JZ49-F1
#
_cell.length_a   1.000
_cell.length_b   1.000
_cell.length_c   1.000
_cell.angle_alpha   90.00
_cell.angle_beta   90.00
_cell.angle_gamma   90.00
#
_symmetry.space_group_name_H-M   'P 1'
#
loop_
_entity.id
_entity.type
_entity.pdbx_description
1 polymer ?
#
loop_
_entity_poly.entity_id
_entity_poly.type
_entity_poly.pdbx_seq_one_letter_code
_entity_poly.pdbx_strand_id
1 'polypeptide(L)'
;MKPAIKKIIRQLNVSATMLAVYFLAATPAQAQTRAWSGVCVGSAEGQQDVATLQGLECLIANVFTVIITIIGLAGFVMFVVGAITWMLSGGDTGKLQSAKGSMTYAVIGMVVALSAFIILNLIASFTGISLITQFRIPSSDSGL
;
A
#
# COMPACT_ATOMS: atom_id res chain seq x y z
N MET A 1 -51.11 0.45 -8.48
CA MET A 1 -49.75 0.13 -7.95
C MET A 1 -49.34 1.23 -6.99
N LYS A 2 -49.05 0.90 -5.72
CA LYS A 2 -48.80 1.90 -4.66
C LYS A 2 -47.57 2.76 -5.03
N PRO A 3 -47.65 4.10 -4.95
CA PRO A 3 -46.57 5.01 -5.38
C PRO A 3 -45.24 4.78 -4.65
N ALA A 4 -45.29 4.18 -3.45
CA ALA A 4 -44.13 3.78 -2.67
C ALA A 4 -43.27 2.68 -3.36
N ILE A 5 -43.89 1.70 -4.03
CA ILE A 5 -43.18 0.58 -4.67
C ILE A 5 -42.39 1.06 -5.90
N LYS A 6 -42.96 2.01 -6.66
CA LYS A 6 -42.28 2.62 -7.82
C LYS A 6 -41.06 3.44 -7.40
N LYS A 7 -41.07 4.04 -6.22
CA LYS A 7 -39.94 4.81 -5.67
C LYS A 7 -38.79 3.89 -5.25
N ILE A 8 -39.07 2.73 -4.66
CA ILE A 8 -38.07 1.74 -4.24
C ILE A 8 -37.36 1.11 -5.45
N ILE A 9 -38.11 0.70 -6.49
CA ILE A 9 -37.55 0.14 -7.72
C ILE A 9 -36.65 1.18 -8.43
N ARG A 10 -37.05 2.46 -8.42
CA ARG A 10 -36.24 3.55 -9.00
C ARG A 10 -34.95 3.79 -8.22
N GLN A 11 -34.97 3.72 -6.90
CA GLN A 11 -33.77 3.92 -6.07
C GLN A 11 -32.77 2.75 -6.18
N LEU A 12 -33.26 1.52 -6.32
CA LEU A 12 -32.43 0.32 -6.50
C LEU A 12 -31.64 0.36 -7.82
N ASN A 13 -32.29 0.79 -8.92
CA ASN A 13 -31.61 0.96 -10.21
C ASN A 13 -30.57 2.09 -10.18
N VAL A 14 -30.80 3.16 -9.42
CA VAL A 14 -29.84 4.29 -9.30
C VAL A 14 -28.61 3.92 -8.46
N SER A 15 -28.76 3.12 -7.41
CA SER A 15 -27.59 2.63 -6.65
C SER A 15 -26.79 1.59 -7.44
N ALA A 16 -27.45 0.74 -8.22
CA ALA A 16 -26.79 -0.26 -9.06
C ALA A 16 -25.97 0.39 -10.18
N THR A 17 -26.48 1.48 -10.79
CA THR A 17 -25.72 2.24 -11.78
C THR A 17 -24.55 3.01 -11.16
N MET A 18 -24.69 3.52 -9.94
CA MET A 18 -23.59 4.20 -9.24
C MET A 18 -22.43 3.24 -8.88
N LEU A 19 -22.74 1.99 -8.52
CA LEU A 19 -21.75 0.94 -8.28
C LEU A 19 -21.07 0.46 -9.58
N ALA A 20 -21.83 0.35 -10.67
CA ALA A 20 -21.31 -0.03 -11.98
C ALA A 20 -20.38 1.03 -12.57
N VAL A 21 -20.70 2.32 -12.44
CA VAL A 21 -19.83 3.43 -12.85
C VAL A 21 -18.51 3.41 -12.07
N TYR A 22 -18.52 3.00 -10.80
CA TYR A 22 -17.29 2.84 -10.01
C TYR A 22 -16.40 1.70 -10.51
N PHE A 23 -16.99 0.63 -11.07
CA PHE A 23 -16.26 -0.50 -11.65
C PHE A 23 -15.69 -0.19 -13.04
N LEU A 24 -16.39 0.63 -13.85
CA LEU A 24 -15.91 1.05 -15.18
C LEU A 24 -14.92 2.22 -15.14
N ALA A 25 -14.89 2.99 -14.04
CA ALA A 25 -13.89 4.03 -13.80
C ALA A 25 -12.62 3.50 -13.10
N ALA A 26 -12.47 2.17 -12.98
CA ALA A 26 -11.19 1.55 -12.64
C ALA A 26 -10.20 1.81 -13.79
N THR A 27 -9.63 3.01 -13.82
CA THR A 27 -8.43 3.28 -14.62
C THR A 27 -7.41 2.23 -14.25
N PRO A 28 -6.74 1.57 -15.21
CA PRO A 28 -5.72 0.59 -14.91
C PRO A 28 -4.74 1.24 -13.93
N ALA A 29 -4.65 0.65 -12.73
CA ALA A 29 -3.65 1.01 -11.76
C ALA A 29 -2.32 1.01 -12.52
N GLN A 30 -1.60 2.12 -12.47
CA GLN A 30 -0.29 2.27 -13.08
C GLN A 30 0.66 1.31 -12.37
N ALA A 31 0.60 0.03 -12.73
CA ALA A 31 1.64 -0.94 -12.49
C ALA A 31 2.85 -0.38 -13.23
N GLN A 32 3.87 0.02 -12.47
CA GLN A 32 5.07 0.66 -13.02
C GLN A 32 5.78 -0.33 -13.94
N THR A 33 5.54 -0.24 -15.25
CA THR A 33 6.34 -0.93 -16.27
C THR A 33 7.59 -0.12 -16.57
N ARG A 34 8.39 0.17 -15.53
CA ARG A 34 9.79 0.47 -15.77
C ARG A 34 10.52 -0.86 -15.90
N ALA A 35 11.16 -1.07 -17.04
CA ALA A 35 12.15 -2.13 -17.18
C ALA A 35 13.15 -1.99 -16.02
N TRP A 36 13.49 -3.11 -15.37
CA TRP A 36 14.48 -3.15 -14.30
C TRP A 36 15.84 -2.76 -14.87
N SER A 37 16.08 -1.45 -14.94
CA SER A 37 17.32 -0.84 -15.41
C SER A 37 17.76 0.13 -14.32
N GLY A 38 18.44 -0.43 -13.33
CA GLY A 38 18.96 0.31 -12.19
C GLY A 38 19.79 -0.61 -11.31
N VAL A 39 21.08 -0.27 -11.19
CA VAL A 39 22.13 -0.65 -10.23
C VAL A 39 22.38 -2.13 -9.91
N CYS A 40 21.45 -3.06 -10.15
CA CYS A 40 21.54 -4.40 -9.53
C CYS A 40 21.24 -5.60 -10.43
N VAL A 41 21.06 -5.39 -11.73
CA VAL A 41 21.22 -6.45 -12.76
C VAL A 41 21.78 -5.86 -14.05
N GLY A 42 22.55 -4.77 -13.92
CA GLY A 42 23.29 -4.17 -15.02
C GLY A 42 24.76 -4.44 -14.77
N SER A 43 25.26 -5.54 -15.33
CA SER A 43 26.67 -5.65 -15.65
C SER A 43 27.06 -4.39 -16.41
N ALA A 44 28.26 -3.86 -16.15
CA ALA A 44 28.99 -3.23 -17.23
C ALA A 44 28.93 -4.17 -18.45
N GLU A 45 28.69 -3.61 -19.63
CA GLU A 45 28.53 -4.32 -20.92
C GLU A 45 29.11 -5.75 -20.95
N GLY A 46 28.24 -6.76 -21.04
CA GLY A 46 28.59 -8.03 -21.67
C GLY A 46 29.15 -9.17 -20.81
N GLN A 47 29.13 -9.12 -19.47
CA GLN A 47 29.51 -10.29 -18.66
C GLN A 47 28.28 -11.03 -18.08
N GLN A 48 28.17 -12.33 -18.41
CA GLN A 48 27.23 -13.27 -17.81
C GLN A 48 27.64 -13.48 -16.35
N ASP A 49 27.04 -12.69 -15.47
CA ASP A 49 27.35 -12.74 -14.05
C ASP A 49 26.47 -13.75 -13.33
N VAL A 50 27.07 -14.49 -12.41
CA VAL A 50 26.34 -15.42 -11.52
C VAL A 50 25.54 -14.60 -10.51
N ALA A 51 24.41 -15.12 -10.03
CA ALA A 51 23.60 -14.43 -9.03
C ALA A 51 24.41 -14.20 -7.74
N THR A 52 24.90 -12.98 -7.53
CA THR A 52 25.63 -12.59 -6.32
C THR A 52 24.66 -12.28 -5.17
N LEU A 53 25.14 -12.38 -3.92
CA LEU A 53 24.36 -12.00 -2.73
C LEU A 53 23.89 -10.53 -2.77
N GLN A 54 24.59 -9.68 -3.52
CA GLN A 54 24.22 -8.29 -3.72
C GLN A 54 23.02 -8.12 -4.67
N GLY A 55 22.82 -9.06 -5.62
CA GLY A 55 21.59 -9.12 -6.41
C GLY A 55 20.35 -9.43 -5.56
N LEU A 56 20.51 -10.26 -4.51
CA LEU A 56 19.45 -10.57 -3.55
C LEU A 56 19.04 -9.33 -2.73
N GLU A 57 20.00 -8.50 -2.31
CA GLU A 57 19.72 -7.22 -1.63
C GLU A 57 18.78 -6.34 -2.44
N CYS A 58 19.08 -6.15 -3.73
CA CYS A 58 18.26 -5.25 -4.54
C CYS A 58 16.90 -5.84 -4.91
N LEU A 59 16.81 -7.16 -5.10
CA LEU A 59 15.53 -7.84 -5.27
C LEU A 59 14.63 -7.60 -4.05
N ILE A 60 15.16 -7.79 -2.85
CA ILE A 60 14.44 -7.54 -1.60
C ILE A 60 14.06 -6.06 -1.50
N ALA A 61 14.99 -5.13 -1.72
CA ALA A 61 14.71 -3.70 -1.64
C ALA A 61 13.59 -3.25 -2.60
N ASN A 62 13.58 -3.78 -3.83
CA ASN A 62 12.56 -3.45 -4.81
C ASN A 62 11.20 -4.04 -4.43
N VAL A 63 11.16 -5.29 -3.96
CA VAL A 63 9.94 -5.94 -3.47
C VAL A 63 9.34 -5.16 -2.29
N PHE A 64 10.15 -4.76 -1.32
CA PHE A 64 9.69 -3.94 -0.19
C PHE A 64 9.17 -2.57 -0.64
N THR A 65 9.82 -1.93 -1.62
CA THR A 65 9.36 -0.65 -2.19
C THR A 65 7.95 -0.78 -2.80
N VAL A 66 7.70 -1.86 -3.55
CA VAL A 66 6.39 -2.12 -4.18
C VAL A 66 5.33 -2.49 -3.12
N ILE A 67 5.68 -3.35 -2.16
CA ILE A 67 4.72 -3.80 -1.13
C ILE A 67 4.31 -2.64 -0.21
N ILE A 68 5.27 -1.83 0.27
CA ILE A 68 4.99 -0.71 1.18
C ILE A 68 4.08 0.32 0.51
N THR A 69 4.31 0.62 -0.78
CA THR A 69 3.47 1.57 -1.53
C THR A 69 2.04 1.06 -1.71
N ILE A 70 1.86 -0.23 -2.01
CA ILE A 70 0.52 -0.84 -2.11
C ILE A 70 -0.21 -0.84 -0.76
N ILE A 71 0.47 -1.22 0.33
CA ILE A 71 -0.12 -1.25 1.68
C ILE A 71 -0.53 0.16 2.12
N GLY A 72 0.34 1.16 1.90
CA GLY A 72 0.06 2.55 2.24
C GLY A 72 -1.16 3.08 1.49
N LEU A 73 -1.23 2.84 0.18
CA LEU A 73 -2.37 3.26 -0.64
C LEU A 73 -3.66 2.54 -0.25
N ALA A 74 -3.63 1.22 -0.06
CA ALA A 74 -4.79 0.44 0.34
C ALA A 74 -5.33 0.85 1.71
N GLY A 75 -4.44 1.09 2.68
CA GLY A 75 -4.80 1.60 4.00
C GLY A 75 -5.46 2.98 3.94
N PHE A 76 -4.92 3.88 3.11
CA PHE A 76 -5.50 5.21 2.91
C PHE A 76 -6.90 5.14 2.29
N VAL A 77 -7.11 4.30 1.28
CA VAL A 77 -8.43 4.12 0.66
C VAL A 77 -9.45 3.56 1.66
N MET A 78 -9.09 2.54 2.43
CA MET A 78 -9.97 2.01 3.48
C MET A 78 -10.32 3.06 4.53
N PHE A 79 -9.37 3.91 4.91
CA PHE A 79 -9.63 5.01 5.83
C PHE A 79 -10.68 5.99 5.28
N VAL A 80 -10.56 6.40 4.01
CA VAL A 80 -11.51 7.31 3.36
C VAL A 80 -12.90 6.69 3.21
N VAL A 81 -12.98 5.41 2.84
CA VAL A 81 -14.27 4.69 2.73
C VAL A 81 -14.94 4.57 4.10
N GLY A 82 -14.18 4.27 5.15
CA GLY A 82 -14.66 4.31 6.53
C GLY A 82 -15.17 5.70 6.92
N ALA A 83 -14.44 6.76 6.57
CA ALA A 83 -14.82 8.16 6.79
C ALA A 83 -16.16 8.54 6.16
N ILE A 84 -16.32 8.26 4.87
CA ILE A 84 -17.56 8.56 4.16
C ILE A 84 -18.73 7.76 4.74
N THR A 85 -18.52 6.47 5.03
CA THR A 85 -19.56 5.61 5.61
C THR A 85 -20.01 6.10 6.99
N TRP A 86 -19.08 6.58 7.82
CA TRP A 86 -19.40 7.15 9.12
C TRP A 86 -20.26 8.41 9.01
N MET A 87 -19.91 9.33 8.09
CA MET A 87 -20.69 10.56 7.85
C MET A 87 -22.09 10.26 7.29
N LEU A 88 -22.23 9.23 6.45
CA LEU A 88 -23.49 8.85 5.81
C LEU A 88 -24.36 7.88 6.64
N SER A 89 -23.89 7.44 7.81
CA SER A 89 -24.58 6.41 8.61
C SER A 89 -25.92 6.90 9.20
N GLY A 90 -26.16 8.21 9.28
CA GLY A 90 -27.51 8.77 9.50
C GLY A 90 -28.27 8.30 10.75
N GLY A 91 -27.61 7.71 11.74
CA GLY A 91 -28.22 7.17 12.97
C GLY A 91 -28.39 5.64 13.00
N ASP A 92 -28.04 4.91 11.96
CA ASP A 92 -27.97 3.44 11.97
C ASP A 92 -26.74 2.98 12.77
N THR A 93 -26.97 2.43 13.97
CA THR A 93 -25.92 2.02 14.90
C THR A 93 -25.02 0.92 14.35
N GLY A 94 -25.53 0.05 13.47
CA GLY A 94 -24.75 -1.01 12.84
C GLY A 94 -23.72 -0.46 11.85
N LYS A 95 -24.14 0.47 10.99
CA LYS A 95 -23.24 1.14 10.04
C LYS A 95 -22.24 2.04 10.75
N LEU A 96 -22.68 2.71 11.80
CA LEU A 96 -21.83 3.59 12.60
C LEU A 96 -20.72 2.80 13.31
N GLN A 97 -21.05 1.63 13.86
CA GLN A 97 -20.06 0.75 14.51
C GLN A 97 -19.09 0.14 13.49
N SER A 98 -19.58 -0.32 12.34
CA SER A 98 -18.74 -0.87 11.27
C SER A 98 -17.78 0.18 10.70
N ALA A 99 -18.25 1.40 10.45
CA ALA A 99 -17.42 2.49 9.95
C ALA A 99 -16.32 2.88 10.95
N LYS A 100 -16.66 2.97 12.25
CA LYS A 100 -15.69 3.23 13.32
C LYS A 100 -14.65 2.12 13.43
N GLY A 101 -15.06 0.86 13.31
CA GLY A 101 -14.13 -0.27 13.28
C GLY A 101 -13.15 -0.13 12.13
N SER A 102 -13.64 0.07 10.91
CA SER A 102 -12.83 0.24 9.70
C SER A 102 -11.82 1.39 9.82
N MET A 103 -12.25 2.56 10.31
CA MET A 103 -11.35 3.69 10.58
C MET A 103 -10.28 3.34 11.61
N THR A 104 -10.68 2.70 12.72
CA THR A 104 -9.76 2.39 13.82
C THR A 104 -8.66 1.44 13.35
N TYR A 105 -9.01 0.40 12.61
CA TYR A 105 -8.02 -0.52 12.04
C TYR A 105 -7.10 0.16 11.03
N ALA A 106 -7.63 1.04 10.18
CA ALA A 106 -6.81 1.78 9.22
C ALA A 106 -5.83 2.74 9.92
N VAL A 107 -6.27 3.44 10.97
CA VAL A 107 -5.42 4.33 11.78
C VAL A 107 -4.35 3.54 12.52
N ILE A 108 -4.70 2.41 13.14
CA ILE A 108 -3.74 1.55 13.85
C ILE A 108 -2.63 1.11 12.90
N GLY A 109 -2.98 0.66 11.68
CA GLY A 109 -1.99 0.27 10.68
C GLY A 109 -1.03 1.40 10.31
N MET A 110 -1.53 2.62 10.13
CA MET A 110 -0.71 3.79 9.82
C MET A 110 0.19 4.19 11.00
N VAL A 111 -0.34 4.17 12.23
CA VAL A 111 0.43 4.47 13.44
C VAL A 111 1.56 3.46 13.64
N VAL A 112 1.30 2.17 13.41
CA VAL A 112 2.32 1.11 13.52
C VAL A 112 3.41 1.28 12.46
N ALA A 113 3.06 1.65 11.23
CA ALA A 113 4.06 1.92 10.19
C ALA A 113 4.97 3.11 10.56
N LEU A 114 4.39 4.20 11.07
CA LEU A 114 5.14 5.37 11.52
C LEU A 114 6.00 5.07 12.76
N SER A 115 5.47 4.30 13.71
CA SER A 115 6.21 3.94 14.92
C SER A 115 7.40 3.04 14.61
N ALA A 116 7.28 2.12 13.65
CA ALA A 116 8.40 1.29 13.20
C ALA A 116 9.56 2.16 12.69
N PHE A 117 9.29 3.18 11.88
CA PHE A 117 10.32 4.11 11.40
C PHE A 117 11.00 4.85 12.55
N ILE A 118 10.23 5.35 13.52
CA ILE A 118 10.77 6.05 14.69
C ILE A 118 11.66 5.10 15.52
N ILE A 119 11.22 3.87 15.76
CA ILE A 119 11.97 2.87 16.53
C ILE A 119 13.29 2.52 15.84
N LEU A 120 13.29 2.32 14.52
CA LEU A 120 14.52 2.02 13.76
C LEU A 120 15.54 3.16 13.85
N ASN A 121 15.09 4.42 13.70
CA ASN A 121 15.96 5.58 13.85
C ASN A 121 16.48 5.72 15.29
N LEU A 122 15.63 5.42 16.28
CA LEU A 122 16.01 5.47 17.68
C LEU A 122 17.13 4.46 17.98
N ILE A 123 16.99 3.21 17.50
CA ILE A 123 18.02 2.17 17.64
C ILE A 123 19.31 2.58 16.94
N ALA A 124 19.23 3.14 15.73
CA ALA A 124 20.40 3.62 15.00
C ALA A 124 21.13 4.74 15.75
N SER A 125 20.38 5.67 16.37
CA SER A 125 20.95 6.76 17.16
C SER A 125 21.63 6.28 18.45
N PHE A 126 21.07 5.27 19.11
CA PHE A 126 21.64 4.71 20.34
C PHE A 126 22.86 3.82 20.10
N THR A 127 22.88 3.09 18.98
CA THR A 127 23.99 2.17 18.66
C THR A 127 25.11 2.84 17.87
N GLY A 128 24.88 4.03 17.29
CA GLY A 128 25.84 4.72 16.45
C GLY A 128 26.07 4.05 15.08
N ILE A 129 25.30 3.01 14.75
CA ILE A 129 25.43 2.23 13.52
C ILE A 129 24.25 2.54 12.60
N SER A 130 24.46 3.43 11.63
CA SER A 130 23.46 3.77 10.61
C SER A 130 23.32 2.70 9.51
N LEU A 131 23.98 1.55 9.64
CA LEU A 131 23.86 0.43 8.70
C LEU A 131 22.57 -0.37 8.88
N ILE A 132 21.89 -0.24 10.03
CA ILE A 132 20.67 -1.00 10.32
C ILE A 132 19.50 -0.51 9.45
N THR A 133 19.56 0.74 8.98
CA THR A 133 18.55 1.35 8.10
C THR A 133 18.83 1.14 6.61
N GLN A 134 20.03 0.66 6.25
CA GLN A 134 20.45 0.39 4.88
C GLN A 134 20.93 -1.05 4.80
N PHE A 135 20.08 -1.95 4.31
CA PHE A 135 20.49 -3.31 4.02
C PHE A 135 21.46 -3.28 2.83
N ARG A 136 22.76 -3.11 3.12
CA ARG A 136 23.84 -3.05 2.12
C ARG A 136 24.86 -4.15 2.40
N ILE A 137 25.00 -5.07 1.46
CA ILE A 137 25.99 -6.14 1.44
C ILE A 137 27.22 -5.64 0.65
N PRO A 138 28.44 -5.75 1.19
CA PRO A 138 29.66 -5.41 0.45
C PRO A 138 29.90 -6.39 -0.72
N SER A 139 30.42 -5.89 -1.84
CA SER A 139 30.72 -6.68 -3.04
C SER A 139 31.94 -7.60 -2.83
N SER A 140 31.87 -8.81 -3.39
CA SER A 140 32.93 -9.83 -3.36
C SER A 140 34.19 -9.46 -4.13
N ASP A 141 34.15 -8.41 -4.95
CA ASP A 141 35.23 -7.99 -5.85
C ASP A 141 36.32 -7.18 -5.11
N SER A 142 36.17 -7.05 -3.79
CA SER A 142 37.06 -6.27 -2.91
C SER A 142 38.39 -6.96 -2.57
N GLY A 143 38.70 -8.11 -3.18
CA GLY A 143 40.04 -8.71 -3.16
C GLY A 143 40.58 -9.08 -1.78
N LEU A 144 39.69 -9.43 -0.84
CA LEU A 144 40.01 -10.05 0.45
C LEU A 144 39.75 -11.55 0.38
#